data_AF-A0A1Z9AYG5-F1
#
_entry.id   AF-A0A1Z9AYG5-F1
#
_cell.length_a   1.000
_cell.length_b   1.000
_cell.length_c   1.000
_cell.angle_alpha   90.00
_cell.angle_beta   90.00
_cell.angle_gamma   90.00
#
_symmetry.space_group_name_H-M   'P 1'
#
loop_
_entity.id
_entity.type
_entity.pdbx_description
1 polymer ?
#
loop_
_entity_poly.entity_id
_entity_poly.type
_entity_poly.pdbx_seq_one_letter_code
_entity_poly.pdbx_strand_id
1 'polypeptide(L)'
;MSDSTLHLVGGRQKAEREIGAQPKWQHYAEALIVSLDLDSGHLEPVVNYESPPEVCPEEKPSILFKAGSRVGDRFYACTQTEVVIYQLPDWTIARTISLPCFNDVHHVLPHSENSVLVVSTGLDLVVEVDLDGHIRQEWSVTGDDTWDRFSRETDYRKIASTKPHVGHRNYIFECGGALWVTRANKGDAVCLTTNREMPRMSEVPIHDGVLRGDFIYFTSVRGHVIRVAAETGQVDRDFDLNKIAETRTPLGWCRGLHWLDEDRVAVGFSRLRGTRWQRNVRWVKHRLGGDGSGVMPTRIAVFDLKRLKLCREYDVESANLNAIFSIHDLNQ
;
A
#
# COMPACT_ATOMS: atom_id res chain seq x y z
N MET A 1 26.18 4.99 4.67
CA MET A 1 25.18 4.32 3.80
C MET A 1 25.00 5.21 2.59
N SER A 2 24.96 4.67 1.38
CA SER A 2 24.83 5.50 0.17
C SER A 2 23.48 6.23 0.19
N ASP A 3 23.43 7.46 -0.33
CA ASP A 3 22.18 8.23 -0.57
C ASP A 3 21.27 7.58 -1.63
N SER A 4 21.52 6.31 -1.97
CA SER A 4 20.89 5.54 -3.04
C SER A 4 20.10 4.33 -2.52
N THR A 5 19.85 4.21 -1.20
CA THR A 5 19.19 3.03 -0.62
C THR A 5 17.69 3.26 -0.39
N LEU A 6 16.84 2.42 -1.00
CA LEU A 6 15.40 2.38 -0.74
C LEU A 6 15.02 1.19 0.13
N HIS A 7 13.94 1.33 0.89
CA HIS A 7 13.36 0.28 1.71
C HIS A 7 11.96 -0.05 1.19
N LEU A 8 11.79 -1.31 0.79
CA LEU A 8 10.61 -1.82 0.11
C LEU A 8 9.77 -2.60 1.11
N VAL A 9 8.53 -2.16 1.29
CA VAL A 9 7.64 -2.71 2.32
C VAL A 9 6.59 -3.60 1.67
N GLY A 10 6.45 -4.83 2.17
CA GLY A 10 5.50 -5.77 1.61
C GLY A 10 5.52 -7.14 2.28
N GLY A 11 5.52 -8.21 1.48
CA GLY A 11 5.61 -9.54 2.06
C GLY A 11 5.89 -10.68 1.09
N ARG A 12 6.22 -11.80 1.72
CA ARG A 12 6.53 -13.09 1.09
C ARG A 12 5.27 -13.89 0.89
N GLN A 13 5.10 -14.39 -0.32
CA GLN A 13 3.98 -15.27 -0.66
C GLN A 13 4.25 -16.69 -0.13
N LYS A 14 3.20 -17.36 0.36
CA LYS A 14 3.24 -18.80 0.70
C LYS A 14 3.65 -19.64 -0.50
N ALA A 15 4.16 -20.83 -0.27
CA ALA A 15 4.50 -21.74 -1.36
C ALA A 15 3.25 -22.07 -2.20
N GLU A 16 3.39 -22.28 -3.51
CA GLU A 16 2.25 -22.57 -4.40
C GLU A 16 1.41 -23.77 -3.92
N ARG A 17 2.06 -24.77 -3.33
CA ARG A 17 1.41 -25.95 -2.74
C ARG A 17 0.46 -25.61 -1.59
N GLU A 18 0.74 -24.54 -0.85
CA GLU A 18 -0.07 -24.04 0.27
C GLU A 18 -1.18 -23.09 -0.20
N ILE A 19 -0.96 -22.43 -1.34
CA ILE A 19 -1.93 -21.49 -1.92
C ILE A 19 -3.13 -22.21 -2.50
N GLY A 20 -2.94 -23.33 -3.21
CA GLY A 20 -4.02 -24.16 -3.75
C GLY A 20 -5.21 -23.35 -4.30
N ALA A 21 -6.43 -23.65 -3.82
CA ALA A 21 -7.65 -22.91 -4.13
C ALA A 21 -7.98 -21.78 -3.14
N GLN A 22 -7.05 -21.39 -2.26
CA GLN A 22 -7.32 -20.41 -1.21
C GLN A 22 -7.65 -19.02 -1.79
N PRO A 23 -8.51 -18.26 -1.12
CA PRO A 23 -8.75 -16.86 -1.47
C PRO A 23 -7.47 -16.01 -1.40
N LYS A 24 -7.38 -14.96 -2.23
CA LYS A 24 -6.17 -14.11 -2.37
C LYS A 24 -5.68 -13.47 -1.06
N TRP A 25 -6.58 -13.27 -0.10
CA TRP A 25 -6.27 -12.68 1.21
C TRP A 25 -5.67 -13.68 2.22
N GLN A 26 -5.35 -14.91 1.81
CA GLN A 26 -4.69 -15.94 2.64
C GLN A 26 -3.29 -16.33 2.11
N HIS A 27 -2.78 -15.61 1.12
CA HIS A 27 -1.65 -16.04 0.28
C HIS A 27 -0.27 -15.67 0.83
N TYR A 28 -0.15 -14.85 1.87
CA TYR A 28 1.16 -14.40 2.35
C TYR A 28 1.55 -15.06 3.66
N ALA A 29 2.81 -15.45 3.75
CA ALA A 29 3.36 -16.15 4.90
C ALA A 29 3.91 -15.17 5.94
N GLU A 30 4.55 -14.09 5.48
CA GLU A 30 5.38 -13.24 6.31
C GLU A 30 5.48 -11.83 5.73
N ALA A 31 5.55 -10.86 6.64
CA ALA A 31 5.77 -9.45 6.34
C ALA A 31 7.26 -9.14 6.20
N LEU A 32 7.63 -8.41 5.15
CA LEU A 32 9.02 -8.14 4.78
C LEU A 32 9.29 -6.65 4.60
N ILE A 33 10.47 -6.22 5.04
CA ILE A 33 11.13 -5.00 4.56
C ILE A 33 12.47 -5.39 3.95
N VAL A 34 12.69 -4.98 2.71
CA VAL A 34 13.92 -5.26 1.94
C VAL A 34 14.59 -3.95 1.59
N SER A 35 15.87 -3.79 1.92
CA SER A 35 16.68 -2.70 1.42
C SER A 35 17.13 -3.00 -0.02
N LEU A 36 17.16 -1.95 -0.85
CA LEU A 36 17.59 -1.96 -2.24
C LEU A 36 18.59 -0.83 -2.42
N ASP A 37 19.85 -1.19 -2.68
CA ASP A 37 20.85 -0.23 -3.14
C ASP A 37 20.66 0.02 -4.65
N LEU A 38 20.29 1.25 -5.02
CA LEU A 38 19.97 1.60 -6.40
C LEU A 38 21.19 1.63 -7.32
N ASP A 39 22.42 1.67 -6.81
CA ASP A 39 23.60 1.70 -7.67
C ASP A 39 23.97 0.29 -8.12
N SER A 40 24.17 -0.60 -7.15
CA SER A 40 24.52 -2.01 -7.34
C SER A 40 23.34 -2.90 -7.69
N GLY A 41 22.12 -2.54 -7.30
CA GLY A 41 20.95 -3.42 -7.34
C GLY A 41 20.96 -4.50 -6.26
N HIS A 42 21.83 -4.39 -5.25
CA HIS A 42 21.88 -5.32 -4.14
C HIS A 42 20.59 -5.24 -3.31
N LEU A 43 20.08 -6.40 -2.92
CA LEU A 43 18.86 -6.55 -2.13
C LEU A 43 19.18 -7.30 -0.84
N GLU A 44 18.73 -6.75 0.28
CA GLU A 44 18.94 -7.35 1.60
C GLU A 44 17.64 -7.27 2.42
N PRO A 45 17.08 -8.42 2.84
CA PRO A 45 15.99 -8.41 3.82
C PRO A 45 16.48 -7.85 5.15
N VAL A 46 15.90 -6.74 5.60
CA VAL A 46 16.24 -6.08 6.87
C VAL A 46 15.21 -6.35 7.96
N VAL A 47 13.97 -6.69 7.58
CA VAL A 47 12.92 -7.12 8.51
C VAL A 47 12.18 -8.31 7.95
N ASN A 48 12.01 -9.32 8.80
CA ASN A 48 11.10 -10.43 8.65
C ASN A 48 10.15 -10.42 9.86
N TYR A 49 8.85 -10.40 9.64
CA TYR A 49 7.87 -10.29 10.71
C TYR A 49 6.68 -11.22 10.51
N GLU A 50 6.35 -11.96 11.57
CA GLU A 50 5.16 -12.79 11.67
C GLU A 50 4.26 -12.23 12.78
N SER A 51 3.01 -11.94 12.43
CA SER A 51 2.01 -11.51 13.40
C SER A 51 1.73 -12.64 14.41
N PRO A 52 1.66 -12.34 15.72
CA PRO A 52 1.35 -13.33 16.73
C PRO A 52 -0.02 -14.01 16.51
N PRO A 53 -0.18 -15.31 16.84
CA PRO A 53 -1.44 -16.04 16.63
C PRO A 53 -2.63 -15.40 17.35
N GLU A 54 -2.42 -14.77 18.50
CA GLU A 54 -3.44 -14.09 19.29
C GLU A 54 -4.06 -12.89 18.58
N VAL A 55 -3.38 -12.29 17.59
CA VAL A 55 -3.89 -11.16 16.79
C VAL A 55 -4.19 -11.54 15.34
N CYS A 56 -4.25 -12.83 15.03
CA CYS A 56 -4.51 -13.34 13.70
C CYS A 56 -5.73 -14.26 13.64
N PRO A 57 -6.35 -14.43 12.46
CA PRO A 57 -7.29 -15.52 12.22
C PRO A 57 -6.62 -16.88 12.51
N GLU A 58 -7.34 -17.78 13.17
CA GLU A 58 -6.81 -19.10 13.55
C GLU A 58 -6.44 -19.95 12.33
N GLU A 59 -7.26 -19.87 11.28
CA GLU A 59 -7.05 -20.62 10.06
C GLU A 59 -6.37 -19.79 8.98
N LYS A 60 -5.15 -20.20 8.61
CA LYS A 60 -4.39 -19.70 7.45
C LYS A 60 -4.34 -18.17 7.42
N PRO A 61 -3.79 -17.53 8.46
CA PRO A 61 -3.60 -16.09 8.44
C PRO A 61 -2.76 -15.71 7.22
N SER A 62 -3.09 -14.58 6.61
CA SER A 62 -2.16 -13.93 5.72
C SER A 62 -1.42 -12.90 6.54
N ILE A 63 -0.11 -12.83 6.35
CA ILE A 63 0.74 -11.87 7.04
C ILE A 63 1.59 -11.20 5.97
N LEU A 64 1.44 -9.88 5.83
CA LEU A 64 2.34 -9.05 5.04
C LEU A 64 2.30 -7.61 5.55
N PHE A 65 3.35 -6.84 5.32
CA PHE A 65 3.25 -5.40 5.50
C PHE A 65 2.50 -4.77 4.34
N LYS A 66 1.73 -3.74 4.67
CA LYS A 66 1.10 -2.84 3.70
C LYS A 66 1.81 -1.49 3.73
N ALA A 67 1.10 -0.40 3.44
CA ALA A 67 1.77 0.90 3.38
C ALA A 67 2.23 1.29 4.79
N GLY A 68 3.50 1.69 4.90
CA GLY A 68 4.07 2.24 6.13
C GLY A 68 4.37 3.73 6.00
N SER A 69 4.80 4.32 7.11
CA SER A 69 5.24 5.71 7.21
C SER A 69 6.55 5.78 8.01
N ARG A 70 7.41 6.74 7.68
CA ARG A 70 8.61 7.07 8.45
C ARG A 70 8.47 8.48 9.02
N VAL A 71 8.82 8.66 10.29
CA VAL A 71 9.00 9.97 10.91
C VAL A 71 10.23 9.92 11.80
N GLY A 72 11.22 10.75 11.49
CA GLY A 72 12.49 10.78 12.21
C GLY A 72 13.18 9.42 12.24
N ASP A 73 13.49 8.95 13.44
CA ASP A 73 14.17 7.69 13.72
C ASP A 73 13.20 6.51 13.90
N ARG A 74 11.93 6.66 13.51
CA ARG A 74 10.91 5.61 13.62
C ARG A 74 10.30 5.24 12.29
N PHE A 75 10.05 3.95 12.13
CA PHE A 75 9.30 3.39 11.01
C PHE A 75 8.01 2.73 11.51
N TYR A 76 6.88 3.10 10.94
CA TYR A 76 5.56 2.62 11.29
C TYR A 76 5.08 1.73 10.17
N ALA A 77 5.00 0.43 10.44
CA ALA A 77 4.49 -0.57 9.52
C ALA A 77 3.13 -1.08 10.01
N CYS A 78 2.36 -1.71 9.12
CA CYS A 78 1.12 -2.36 9.50
C CYS A 78 0.94 -3.67 8.74
N THR A 79 0.42 -4.69 9.43
CA THR A 79 -0.01 -5.94 8.81
C THR A 79 -1.52 -5.91 8.56
N GLN A 80 -2.17 -7.05 8.45
CA GLN A 80 -3.62 -7.16 8.39
C GLN A 80 -4.31 -6.72 9.68
N THR A 81 -3.67 -6.85 10.84
CA THR A 81 -4.35 -6.80 12.14
C THR A 81 -3.63 -5.99 13.21
N GLU A 82 -2.52 -5.36 12.87
CA GLU A 82 -1.71 -4.59 13.82
C GLU A 82 -0.84 -3.53 13.14
N VAL A 83 -0.39 -2.60 13.97
CA VAL A 83 0.67 -1.63 13.70
C VAL A 83 1.92 -2.09 14.45
N VAL A 84 3.06 -2.08 13.76
CA VAL A 84 4.38 -2.38 14.33
C VAL A 84 5.26 -1.15 14.15
N ILE A 85 5.80 -0.64 15.25
CA ILE A 85 6.65 0.55 15.28
C ILE A 85 8.09 0.07 15.51
N TYR A 86 8.95 0.36 14.55
CA TYR A 86 10.37 0.07 14.58
C TYR A 86 11.18 1.31 14.93
N GLN A 87 12.20 1.12 15.75
CA GLN A 87 13.28 2.07 15.93
C GLN A 87 14.34 1.86 14.84
N LEU A 88 14.79 2.95 14.23
CA LEU A 88 15.83 2.98 13.20
C LEU A 88 17.17 3.42 13.83
N PRO A 89 18.31 3.03 13.23
CA PRO A 89 18.46 2.21 12.00
C PRO A 89 18.36 0.69 12.23
N ASP A 90 18.31 0.24 13.48
CA ASP A 90 18.50 -1.18 13.84
C ASP A 90 17.25 -2.06 13.62
N TRP A 91 16.12 -1.46 13.23
CA TRP A 91 14.84 -2.14 13.03
C TRP A 91 14.37 -2.94 14.25
N THR A 92 14.64 -2.45 15.45
CA THR A 92 14.13 -3.08 16.68
C THR A 92 12.68 -2.69 16.89
N ILE A 93 11.81 -3.66 17.17
CA ILE A 93 10.39 -3.37 17.50
C ILE A 93 10.36 -2.58 18.80
N ALA A 94 9.95 -1.32 18.72
CA ALA A 94 9.73 -0.46 19.86
C ALA A 94 8.34 -0.67 20.47
N ARG A 95 7.35 -0.95 19.62
CA ARG A 95 5.96 -1.14 20.05
C ARG A 95 5.13 -1.86 19.00
N THR A 96 4.11 -2.58 19.47
CA THR A 96 3.05 -3.15 18.63
C THR A 96 1.69 -2.69 19.18
N ILE A 97 0.79 -2.32 18.29
CA ILE A 97 -0.58 -1.90 18.62
C ILE A 97 -1.54 -2.77 17.82
N SER A 98 -2.48 -3.44 18.49
CA SER A 98 -3.47 -4.29 17.84
C SER A 98 -4.81 -4.19 18.57
N LEU A 99 -5.85 -3.74 17.87
CA LEU A 99 -7.18 -3.54 18.43
C LEU A 99 -8.21 -4.46 17.78
N PRO A 100 -9.29 -4.86 18.48
CA PRO A 100 -10.36 -5.68 17.91
C PRO A 100 -10.96 -5.15 16.61
N CYS A 101 -10.94 -3.84 16.37
CA CYS A 101 -11.42 -3.22 15.14
C CYS A 101 -10.41 -3.25 13.97
N PHE A 102 -9.23 -3.83 14.15
CA PHE A 102 -8.21 -3.92 13.11
C PHE A 102 -8.47 -5.14 12.21
N ASN A 103 -8.79 -4.85 10.95
CA ASN A 103 -8.94 -5.86 9.92
C ASN A 103 -8.50 -5.29 8.59
N ASP A 104 -7.67 -6.04 7.87
CA ASP A 104 -7.07 -5.60 6.62
C ASP A 104 -6.44 -4.19 6.78
N VAL A 105 -5.78 -3.90 7.91
CA VAL A 105 -5.13 -2.59 8.17
C VAL A 105 -4.21 -2.25 7.00
N HIS A 106 -4.27 -1.04 6.46
CA HIS A 106 -3.70 -0.79 5.13
C HIS A 106 -2.70 0.35 5.03
N HIS A 107 -2.78 1.28 5.96
CA HIS A 107 -1.78 2.31 6.19
C HIS A 107 -1.78 2.70 7.66
N VAL A 108 -0.62 3.14 8.12
CA VAL A 108 -0.44 3.81 9.41
C VAL A 108 0.32 5.11 9.18
N LEU A 109 -0.15 6.20 9.79
CA LEU A 109 0.47 7.52 9.74
C LEU A 109 0.62 8.05 11.18
N PRO A 110 1.82 8.41 11.65
CA PRO A 110 1.98 9.12 12.92
C PRO A 110 1.24 10.46 12.86
N HIS A 111 0.47 10.78 13.90
CA HIS A 111 -0.32 12.02 13.95
C HIS A 111 0.20 12.99 15.01
N SER A 112 0.64 12.46 16.15
CA SER A 112 1.32 13.22 17.19
C SER A 112 2.46 12.38 17.77
N GLU A 113 3.24 12.93 18.72
CA GLU A 113 4.27 12.18 19.44
C GLU A 113 3.73 10.90 20.10
N ASN A 114 2.44 10.89 20.46
CA ASN A 114 1.79 9.84 21.24
C ASN A 114 0.58 9.20 20.55
N SER A 115 0.34 9.45 19.26
CA SER A 115 -0.77 8.84 18.53
C SER A 115 -0.46 8.51 17.07
N VAL A 116 -1.16 7.51 16.57
CA VAL A 116 -1.11 7.06 15.17
C VAL A 116 -2.53 7.00 14.60
N LEU A 117 -2.65 7.35 13.32
CA LEU A 117 -3.83 7.13 12.50
C LEU A 117 -3.68 5.80 11.77
N VAL A 118 -4.72 4.97 11.83
CA VAL A 118 -4.74 3.62 11.28
C VAL A 118 -5.91 3.44 10.33
N VAL A 119 -5.63 3.06 9.09
CA VAL A 119 -6.68 2.69 8.12
C VAL A 119 -7.06 1.24 8.32
N SER A 120 -8.18 0.98 9.00
CA SER A 120 -8.79 -0.35 9.05
C SER A 120 -9.69 -0.54 7.83
N THR A 121 -9.10 -0.96 6.71
CA THR A 121 -9.83 -1.13 5.44
C THR A 121 -10.94 -2.15 5.53
N GLY A 122 -10.75 -3.18 6.36
CA GLY A 122 -11.74 -4.21 6.62
C GLY A 122 -13.06 -3.63 7.10
N LEU A 123 -13.01 -2.60 7.93
CA LEU A 123 -14.21 -1.96 8.48
C LEU A 123 -14.58 -0.66 7.77
N ASP A 124 -13.86 -0.28 6.70
CA ASP A 124 -14.00 1.03 6.09
C ASP A 124 -13.92 2.16 7.15
N LEU A 125 -12.91 2.07 8.03
CA LEU A 125 -12.75 2.91 9.21
C LEU A 125 -11.33 3.50 9.26
N VAL A 126 -11.20 4.76 9.67
CA VAL A 126 -9.93 5.32 10.16
C VAL A 126 -10.04 5.51 11.66
N VAL A 127 -9.01 5.10 12.40
CA VAL A 127 -8.96 5.20 13.86
C VAL A 127 -7.71 5.94 14.26
N GLU A 128 -7.85 6.96 15.10
CA GLU A 128 -6.72 7.50 15.85
C GLU A 128 -6.60 6.73 17.16
N VAL A 129 -5.41 6.19 17.40
CA VAL A 129 -5.09 5.41 18.58
C VAL A 129 -3.86 6.01 19.24
N ASP A 130 -3.88 6.15 20.56
CA ASP A 130 -2.64 6.45 21.28
C ASP A 130 -1.69 5.26 21.30
N LEU A 131 -0.45 5.48 21.73
CA LEU A 131 0.52 4.40 21.79
C LEU A 131 0.13 3.29 22.79
N ASP A 132 -0.72 3.56 23.77
CA ASP A 132 -1.15 2.57 24.76
C ASP A 132 -2.37 1.75 24.28
N GLY A 133 -2.87 2.00 23.06
CA GLY A 133 -3.96 1.26 22.46
C GLY A 133 -5.35 1.83 22.76
N HIS A 134 -5.46 3.05 23.30
CA HIS A 134 -6.76 3.69 23.48
C HIS A 134 -7.18 4.44 22.22
N ILE A 135 -8.40 4.16 21.77
CA ILE A 135 -9.03 4.89 20.67
C ILE A 135 -9.32 6.32 21.12
N ARG A 136 -8.78 7.30 20.38
CA ARG A 136 -9.01 8.72 20.59
C ARG A 136 -10.13 9.24 19.70
N GLN A 137 -10.16 8.78 18.45
CA GLN A 137 -11.17 9.19 17.49
C GLN A 137 -11.38 8.12 16.42
N GLU A 138 -12.59 8.09 15.85
CA GLU A 138 -13.00 7.20 14.77
C GLU A 138 -13.63 8.04 13.65
N TRP A 139 -13.29 7.74 12.41
CA TRP A 139 -13.92 8.33 11.23
C TRP A 139 -14.47 7.23 10.34
N SER A 140 -15.79 7.20 10.20
CA SER A 140 -16.39 6.48 9.09
C SER A 140 -16.10 7.23 7.80
N VAL A 141 -15.65 6.47 6.81
CA VAL A 141 -15.23 7.01 5.52
C VAL A 141 -16.21 6.65 4.41
N THR A 142 -17.34 5.99 4.74
CA THR A 142 -18.44 5.62 3.84
C THR A 142 -19.58 6.64 3.76
N GLY A 143 -19.68 7.57 4.70
CA GLY A 143 -20.82 8.49 4.85
C GLY A 143 -21.85 8.01 5.87
N ASP A 144 -22.04 6.70 6.01
CA ASP A 144 -22.84 6.05 7.06
C ASP A 144 -21.99 5.68 8.28
N ASP A 145 -22.55 5.47 9.46
CA ASP A 145 -21.79 4.97 10.61
C ASP A 145 -21.25 3.55 10.31
N THR A 146 -19.96 3.34 10.57
CA THR A 146 -19.30 2.03 10.44
C THR A 146 -20.03 0.97 11.28
N TRP A 147 -20.51 1.35 12.47
CA TRP A 147 -21.09 0.43 13.45
C TRP A 147 -22.56 0.08 13.17
N ASP A 148 -23.19 0.70 12.18
CA ASP A 148 -24.47 0.21 11.65
C ASP A 148 -24.29 -1.08 10.82
N ARG A 149 -23.07 -1.29 10.30
CA ARG A 149 -22.69 -2.46 9.48
C ARG A 149 -21.89 -3.51 10.24
N PHE A 150 -21.26 -3.12 11.34
CA PHE A 150 -20.30 -3.91 12.11
C PHE A 150 -20.60 -3.84 13.61
N SER A 151 -20.16 -4.83 14.38
CA SER A 151 -20.37 -4.89 15.83
C SER A 151 -19.09 -4.56 16.59
N ARG A 152 -19.18 -3.65 17.56
CA ARG A 152 -18.05 -3.32 18.46
C ARG A 152 -17.59 -4.49 19.33
N GLU A 153 -18.46 -5.47 19.57
CA GLU A 153 -18.17 -6.65 20.38
C GLU A 153 -17.40 -7.74 19.61
N THR A 154 -17.21 -7.56 18.30
CA THR A 154 -16.51 -8.54 17.46
C THR A 154 -15.02 -8.24 17.39
N ASP A 155 -14.19 -9.24 17.66
CA ASP A 155 -12.75 -9.17 17.37
C ASP A 155 -12.50 -9.47 15.88
N TYR A 156 -12.43 -8.41 15.09
CA TYR A 156 -12.20 -8.51 13.65
C TYR A 156 -10.78 -8.93 13.29
N ARG A 157 -9.83 -8.93 14.23
CA ARG A 157 -8.50 -9.52 13.98
C ARG A 157 -8.58 -11.02 13.76
N LYS A 158 -9.61 -11.67 14.32
CA LYS A 158 -9.88 -13.10 14.15
C LYS A 158 -10.66 -13.43 12.88
N ILE A 159 -11.17 -12.43 12.17
CA ILE A 159 -11.95 -12.62 10.94
C ILE A 159 -11.03 -12.53 9.73
N ALA A 160 -10.96 -13.61 8.93
CA ALA A 160 -10.05 -13.69 7.80
C ALA A 160 -10.24 -12.59 6.73
N SER A 161 -11.48 -12.10 6.55
CA SER A 161 -11.81 -11.02 5.62
C SER A 161 -13.23 -10.53 5.83
N THR A 162 -13.43 -9.21 5.72
CA THR A 162 -14.75 -8.54 5.72
C THR A 162 -15.20 -8.09 4.32
N LYS A 163 -14.50 -8.54 3.26
CA LYS A 163 -14.84 -8.22 1.85
C LYS A 163 -16.27 -8.65 1.48
N PRO A 164 -16.93 -7.92 0.54
CA PRO A 164 -16.42 -6.77 -0.21
C PRO A 164 -16.45 -5.46 0.59
N HIS A 165 -15.41 -4.62 0.43
CA HIS A 165 -15.38 -3.29 1.04
C HIS A 165 -16.08 -2.27 0.16
N VAL A 166 -16.77 -1.31 0.77
CA VAL A 166 -17.53 -0.29 0.01
C VAL A 166 -16.57 0.64 -0.73
N GLY A 167 -15.50 1.08 -0.08
CA GLY A 167 -14.54 2.02 -0.67
C GLY A 167 -13.09 1.52 -0.69
N HIS A 168 -12.74 0.52 0.13
CA HIS A 168 -11.39 -0.03 0.23
C HIS A 168 -10.34 1.07 0.43
N ARG A 169 -10.42 1.75 1.58
CA ARG A 169 -9.51 2.85 1.91
C ARG A 169 -8.13 2.30 2.14
N ASN A 170 -7.10 2.96 1.67
CA ASN A 170 -5.78 2.33 1.65
C ASN A 170 -4.60 3.21 2.06
N TYR A 171 -4.78 4.52 2.14
CA TYR A 171 -3.69 5.46 2.39
C TYR A 171 -4.22 6.73 3.04
N ILE A 172 -3.50 7.25 4.03
CA ILE A 172 -3.79 8.54 4.70
C ILE A 172 -2.68 9.49 4.33
N PHE A 173 -3.03 10.73 4.04
CA PHE A 173 -2.06 11.79 3.77
C PHE A 173 -2.57 13.13 4.29
N GLU A 174 -1.65 14.05 4.52
CA GLU A 174 -1.95 15.42 4.89
C GLU A 174 -1.90 16.32 3.66
N CYS A 175 -2.89 17.21 3.52
CA CYS A 175 -2.91 18.22 2.48
C CYS A 175 -3.67 19.46 2.96
N GLY A 176 -3.00 20.63 2.90
CA GLY A 176 -3.58 21.89 3.35
C GLY A 176 -3.94 21.91 4.85
N GLY A 177 -3.16 21.21 5.68
CA GLY A 177 -3.41 21.09 7.13
C GLY A 177 -4.61 20.21 7.50
N ALA A 178 -5.17 19.45 6.55
CA ALA A 178 -6.25 18.51 6.78
C ALA A 178 -5.82 17.07 6.45
N LEU A 179 -6.44 16.12 7.14
CA LEU A 179 -6.23 14.69 6.91
C LEU A 179 -7.15 14.18 5.80
N TRP A 180 -6.58 13.45 4.86
CA TRP A 180 -7.27 12.85 3.73
C TRP A 180 -7.05 11.35 3.71
N VAL A 181 -8.01 10.62 3.17
CA VAL A 181 -7.88 9.19 2.93
C VAL A 181 -8.22 8.84 1.49
N THR A 182 -7.35 8.06 0.86
CA THR A 182 -7.55 7.53 -0.50
C THR A 182 -8.57 6.40 -0.45
N ARG A 183 -9.63 6.48 -1.27
CA ARG A 183 -10.69 5.47 -1.40
C ARG A 183 -10.49 4.69 -2.70
N ALA A 184 -9.76 3.58 -2.62
CA ALA A 184 -9.31 2.85 -3.81
C ALA A 184 -10.47 2.55 -4.77
N ASN A 185 -11.52 1.89 -4.30
CA ASN A 185 -12.62 1.44 -5.16
C ASN A 185 -13.43 2.60 -5.77
N LYS A 186 -13.46 3.76 -5.12
CA LYS A 186 -14.12 4.97 -5.66
C LYS A 186 -13.22 5.73 -6.64
N GLY A 187 -11.90 5.62 -6.50
CA GLY A 187 -10.95 6.29 -7.38
C GLY A 187 -10.77 7.77 -7.04
N ASP A 188 -10.87 8.14 -5.75
CA ASP A 188 -10.76 9.50 -5.23
C ASP A 188 -10.17 9.51 -3.81
N ALA A 189 -10.19 10.67 -3.15
CA ALA A 189 -9.87 10.83 -1.74
C ALA A 189 -10.95 11.64 -1.00
N VAL A 190 -11.09 11.45 0.31
CA VAL A 190 -12.01 12.20 1.17
C VAL A 190 -11.29 12.78 2.38
N CYS A 191 -11.63 14.02 2.74
CA CYS A 191 -11.11 14.70 3.93
C CYS A 191 -11.82 14.15 5.18
N LEU A 192 -11.05 13.69 6.17
CA LEU A 192 -11.59 13.13 7.42
C LEU A 192 -12.23 14.21 8.30
N THR A 193 -11.73 15.45 8.23
CA THR A 193 -12.24 16.54 9.08
C THR A 193 -13.53 17.14 8.54
N THR A 194 -13.67 17.25 7.22
CA THR A 194 -14.78 17.99 6.59
C THR A 194 -15.71 17.13 5.73
N ASN A 195 -15.42 15.83 5.57
CA ASN A 195 -16.07 14.93 4.61
C ASN A 195 -16.09 15.44 3.16
N ARG A 196 -15.22 16.40 2.82
CA ARG A 196 -15.09 16.91 1.45
C ARG A 196 -14.45 15.83 0.59
N GLU A 197 -15.10 15.49 -0.51
CA GLU A 197 -14.56 14.54 -1.48
C GLU A 197 -13.76 15.29 -2.56
N MET A 198 -12.62 14.73 -2.95
CA MET A 198 -11.95 15.14 -4.19
C MET A 198 -12.75 14.59 -5.40
N PRO A 199 -12.73 15.28 -6.54
CA PRO A 199 -13.23 14.73 -7.80
C PRO A 199 -12.65 13.34 -8.08
N ARG A 200 -13.44 12.49 -8.73
CA ARG A 200 -12.99 11.16 -9.15
C ARG A 200 -11.84 11.28 -10.15
N MET A 201 -10.74 10.61 -9.83
CA MET A 201 -9.48 10.66 -10.58
C MET A 201 -9.31 9.47 -11.51
N SER A 202 -9.95 8.34 -11.20
CA SER A 202 -9.76 7.09 -11.93
C SER A 202 -10.99 6.18 -11.89
N GLU A 203 -11.22 5.46 -12.99
CA GLU A 203 -12.24 4.41 -13.10
C GLU A 203 -11.83 3.07 -12.48
N VAL A 204 -10.56 2.95 -12.10
CA VAL A 204 -10.00 1.75 -11.46
C VAL A 204 -9.38 2.08 -10.11
N PRO A 205 -9.15 1.06 -9.26
CA PRO A 205 -8.55 1.29 -7.96
C PRO A 205 -7.26 2.11 -8.00
N ILE A 206 -7.18 3.09 -7.11
CA ILE A 206 -5.98 3.91 -6.88
C ILE A 206 -5.37 3.61 -5.51
N HIS A 207 -4.09 3.87 -5.36
CA HIS A 207 -3.32 3.78 -4.12
C HIS A 207 -2.52 5.07 -3.90
N ASP A 208 -1.89 5.13 -2.74
CA ASP A 208 -1.00 6.23 -2.32
C ASP A 208 -1.76 7.57 -2.18
N GLY A 209 -1.00 8.66 -2.12
CA GLY A 209 -1.48 10.02 -1.87
C GLY A 209 -0.31 10.91 -1.50
N VAL A 210 0.74 10.92 -2.34
CA VAL A 210 2.01 11.57 -2.01
C VAL A 210 1.93 13.05 -2.37
N LEU A 211 1.92 13.93 -1.37
CA LEU A 211 2.00 15.38 -1.56
C LEU A 211 3.42 15.79 -1.96
N ARG A 212 3.54 16.62 -2.99
CA ARG A 212 4.82 17.19 -3.44
C ARG A 212 4.59 18.54 -4.12
N GLY A 213 5.08 19.61 -3.49
CA GLY A 213 4.76 20.97 -3.91
C GLY A 213 3.25 21.18 -3.91
N ASP A 214 2.72 21.74 -4.99
CA ASP A 214 1.29 22.04 -5.14
C ASP A 214 0.47 20.87 -5.67
N PHE A 215 1.05 19.66 -5.73
CA PHE A 215 0.41 18.49 -6.32
C PHE A 215 0.40 17.27 -5.40
N ILE A 216 -0.62 16.44 -5.56
CA ILE A 216 -0.73 15.13 -4.94
C ILE A 216 -0.60 14.07 -6.04
N TYR A 217 0.15 13.02 -5.76
CA TYR A 217 0.42 11.95 -6.69
C TYR A 217 -0.18 10.63 -6.19
N PHE A 218 -1.00 10.03 -7.03
CA PHE A 218 -1.63 8.72 -6.78
C PHE A 218 -1.10 7.72 -7.78
N THR A 219 -1.11 6.44 -7.41
CA THR A 219 -0.90 5.35 -8.36
C THR A 219 -2.23 4.71 -8.71
N SER A 220 -2.36 4.27 -9.95
CA SER A 220 -3.48 3.43 -10.40
C SER A 220 -3.01 2.00 -10.54
N VAL A 221 -3.83 1.03 -10.13
CA VAL A 221 -3.53 -0.40 -10.26
C VAL A 221 -3.25 -0.87 -11.70
N ARG A 222 -3.52 -0.03 -12.71
CA ARG A 222 -3.22 -0.27 -14.14
C ARG A 222 -1.85 0.25 -14.60
N GLY A 223 -1.02 0.78 -13.71
CA GLY A 223 0.30 1.31 -14.07
C GLY A 223 0.23 2.76 -14.55
N HIS A 224 -0.45 3.61 -13.78
CA HIS A 224 -0.43 5.05 -14.01
C HIS A 224 0.02 5.77 -12.75
N VAL A 225 0.66 6.93 -12.93
CA VAL A 225 0.85 7.94 -11.88
C VAL A 225 -0.06 9.12 -12.23
N ILE A 226 -0.99 9.45 -11.34
CA ILE A 226 -1.97 10.52 -11.54
C ILE A 226 -1.56 11.70 -10.67
N ARG A 227 -1.26 12.82 -11.32
CA ARG A 227 -0.95 14.11 -10.69
C ARG A 227 -2.22 14.94 -10.56
N VAL A 228 -2.49 15.40 -9.35
CA VAL A 228 -3.70 16.14 -8.98
C VAL A 228 -3.28 17.44 -8.33
N ALA A 229 -3.89 18.57 -8.71
CA ALA A 229 -3.65 19.84 -8.04
C ALA A 229 -4.19 19.81 -6.60
N ALA A 230 -3.35 20.09 -5.62
CA ALA A 230 -3.69 19.99 -4.20
C ALA A 230 -4.82 20.96 -3.79
N GLU A 231 -4.83 22.15 -4.37
CA GLU A 231 -5.84 23.18 -4.09
C GLU A 231 -7.24 22.77 -4.58
N THR A 232 -7.34 22.27 -5.81
CA THR A 232 -8.63 22.04 -6.48
C THR A 232 -9.09 20.58 -6.47
N GLY A 233 -8.17 19.64 -6.21
CA GLY A 233 -8.42 18.21 -6.35
C GLY A 233 -8.62 17.73 -7.80
N GLN A 234 -8.39 18.60 -8.80
CA GLN A 234 -8.54 18.26 -10.21
C GLN A 234 -7.31 17.52 -10.73
N VAL A 235 -7.54 16.52 -11.60
CA VAL A 235 -6.46 15.85 -12.31
C VAL A 235 -5.79 16.84 -13.24
N ASP A 236 -4.50 17.07 -13.00
CA ASP A 236 -3.67 17.93 -13.84
C ASP A 236 -2.95 17.11 -14.92
N ARG A 237 -2.46 15.91 -14.57
CA ARG A 237 -1.76 15.03 -15.52
C ARG A 237 -1.90 13.56 -15.17
N ASP A 238 -2.04 12.72 -16.18
CA ASP A 238 -2.02 11.25 -16.06
C ASP A 238 -0.84 10.67 -16.83
N PHE A 239 0.11 10.07 -16.12
CA PHE A 239 1.29 9.42 -16.69
C PHE A 239 1.02 7.91 -16.86
N ASP A 240 0.76 7.49 -18.09
CA ASP A 240 0.63 6.06 -18.44
C ASP A 240 2.01 5.40 -18.49
N LEU A 241 2.38 4.70 -17.42
CA LEU A 241 3.68 4.04 -17.30
C LEU A 241 3.84 2.87 -18.27
N ASN A 242 2.74 2.30 -18.77
CA ASN A 242 2.81 1.23 -19.79
C ASN A 242 3.35 1.78 -21.11
N LYS A 243 2.95 3.01 -21.47
CA LYS A 243 3.46 3.69 -22.66
C LYS A 243 4.91 4.09 -22.48
N ILE A 244 5.26 4.62 -21.31
CA ILE A 244 6.63 5.03 -20.98
C ILE A 244 7.59 3.82 -20.98
N ALA A 245 7.14 2.67 -20.49
CA ALA A 245 7.90 1.42 -20.50
C ALA A 245 7.88 0.68 -21.85
N GLU A 246 7.15 1.18 -22.85
CA GLU A 246 7.01 0.61 -24.19
C GLU A 246 6.63 -0.89 -24.21
N THR A 247 5.90 -1.36 -23.19
CA THR A 247 5.57 -2.78 -23.03
C THR A 247 4.10 -3.07 -23.28
N ARG A 248 3.84 -4.23 -23.89
CA ARG A 248 2.48 -4.79 -24.01
C ARG A 248 2.13 -5.71 -22.84
N THR A 249 3.13 -6.14 -22.07
CA THR A 249 2.95 -6.99 -20.91
C THR A 249 2.37 -6.17 -19.76
N PRO A 250 1.35 -6.67 -19.05
CA PRO A 250 0.85 -6.00 -17.84
C PRO A 250 1.96 -5.77 -16.82
N LEU A 251 2.14 -4.52 -16.38
CA LEU A 251 3.22 -4.14 -15.47
C LEU A 251 3.13 -4.78 -14.08
N GLY A 252 1.97 -5.26 -13.65
CA GLY A 252 1.74 -5.63 -12.24
C GLY A 252 0.72 -4.71 -11.57
N TRP A 253 0.41 -5.00 -10.32
CA TRP A 253 -0.31 -4.07 -9.46
C TRP A 253 0.62 -2.92 -9.08
N CYS A 254 0.41 -1.78 -9.74
CA CYS A 254 1.17 -0.54 -9.52
C CYS A 254 0.71 0.13 -8.23
N ARG A 255 1.64 0.29 -7.28
CA ARG A 255 1.46 0.96 -5.97
C ARG A 255 2.79 1.16 -5.28
N GLY A 256 2.86 2.14 -4.38
CA GLY A 256 4.10 2.57 -3.77
C GLY A 256 4.85 3.50 -4.73
N LEU A 257 5.09 4.71 -4.24
CA LEU A 257 5.66 5.82 -5.00
C LEU A 257 6.68 6.55 -4.14
N HIS A 258 7.89 6.73 -4.65
CA HIS A 258 8.92 7.50 -3.95
C HIS A 258 9.75 8.32 -4.94
N TRP A 259 9.92 9.61 -4.66
CA TRP A 259 10.70 10.51 -5.51
C TRP A 259 12.17 10.40 -5.17
N LEU A 260 12.99 10.11 -6.18
CA LEU A 260 14.46 10.09 -6.03
C LEU A 260 15.05 11.49 -6.16
N ASP A 261 14.41 12.33 -6.99
CA ASP A 261 14.73 13.74 -7.19
C ASP A 261 13.57 14.48 -7.87
N GLU A 262 13.81 15.68 -8.38
CA GLU A 262 12.85 16.53 -9.13
C GLU A 262 12.07 15.78 -10.21
N ASP A 263 12.72 14.92 -10.99
CA ASP A 263 12.17 14.37 -12.21
C ASP A 263 11.98 12.85 -12.15
N ARG A 264 12.76 12.16 -11.29
CA ARG A 264 12.79 10.70 -11.20
C ARG A 264 11.98 10.16 -10.03
N VAL A 265 11.20 9.13 -10.31
CA VAL A 265 10.33 8.45 -9.35
C VAL A 265 10.53 6.93 -9.41
N ALA A 266 10.66 6.30 -8.25
CA ALA A 266 10.59 4.86 -8.08
C ALA A 266 9.13 4.44 -7.88
N VAL A 267 8.68 3.44 -8.64
CA VAL A 267 7.32 2.91 -8.60
C VAL A 267 7.36 1.41 -8.36
N GLY A 268 6.53 0.94 -7.43
CA GLY A 268 6.39 -0.48 -7.11
C GLY A 268 5.38 -1.20 -7.97
N PHE A 269 5.73 -2.41 -8.40
CA PHE A 269 4.82 -3.30 -9.12
C PHE A 269 4.79 -4.67 -8.47
N SER A 270 3.64 -5.05 -7.90
CA SER A 270 3.45 -6.42 -7.41
C SER A 270 3.00 -7.34 -8.55
N ARG A 271 3.60 -8.52 -8.68
CA ARG A 271 3.25 -9.49 -9.73
C ARG A 271 1.74 -9.77 -9.79
N LEU A 272 1.17 -9.77 -11.00
CA LEU A 272 -0.23 -10.17 -11.17
C LEU A 272 -0.38 -11.67 -10.91
N ARG A 273 -1.24 -12.03 -9.98
CA ARG A 273 -1.45 -13.44 -9.63
C ARG A 273 -2.41 -14.07 -10.63
N GLY A 274 -1.96 -15.13 -11.30
CA GLY A 274 -2.81 -16.05 -12.03
C GLY A 274 -3.69 -16.82 -11.05
N THR A 275 -4.95 -16.42 -10.91
CA THR A 275 -6.00 -17.34 -10.47
C THR A 275 -7.08 -17.37 -11.56
N ARG A 276 -8.02 -18.32 -11.52
CA ARG A 276 -9.17 -18.51 -12.46
C ARG A 276 -9.99 -17.24 -12.81
N TRP A 277 -9.64 -16.09 -12.23
CA TRP A 277 -10.02 -14.71 -12.50
C TRP A 277 -9.68 -14.17 -13.90
N GLN A 278 -9.36 -15.04 -14.88
CA GLN A 278 -9.41 -14.67 -16.29
C GLN A 278 -10.78 -14.11 -16.68
N ARG A 279 -11.85 -14.23 -15.87
CA ARG A 279 -13.22 -13.78 -16.22
C ARG A 279 -13.60 -12.34 -15.83
N ASN A 280 -13.06 -11.76 -14.76
CA ASN A 280 -13.54 -10.47 -14.20
C ASN A 280 -12.63 -9.26 -14.48
N VAL A 281 -11.47 -9.44 -15.11
CA VAL A 281 -10.66 -8.35 -15.65
C VAL A 281 -10.95 -8.19 -17.13
N ARG A 282 -11.88 -7.29 -17.48
CA ARG A 282 -12.05 -6.91 -18.90
C ARG A 282 -10.76 -6.34 -19.51
N TRP A 283 -9.94 -5.63 -18.72
CA TRP A 283 -8.72 -4.99 -19.23
C TRP A 283 -7.58 -5.99 -19.52
N VAL A 284 -7.40 -7.04 -18.69
CA VAL A 284 -6.38 -8.08 -18.95
C VAL A 284 -6.75 -8.91 -20.18
N LYS A 285 -8.04 -9.22 -20.37
CA LYS A 285 -8.52 -9.97 -21.54
C LYS A 285 -8.22 -9.28 -22.87
N HIS A 286 -8.29 -7.95 -22.94
CA HIS A 286 -8.01 -7.21 -24.17
C HIS A 286 -6.51 -7.13 -24.53
N ARG A 287 -5.60 -7.35 -23.56
CA ARG A 287 -4.14 -7.35 -23.81
C ARG A 287 -3.55 -8.75 -24.06
N LEU A 288 -4.21 -9.82 -23.61
CA LEU A 288 -3.75 -11.21 -23.79
C LEU A 288 -4.00 -11.80 -25.21
N GLY A 289 -4.27 -10.97 -26.21
CA GLY A 289 -4.54 -11.38 -27.60
C GLY A 289 -3.29 -11.65 -28.45
N GLY A 290 -2.28 -12.32 -27.91
CA GLY A 290 -1.06 -12.71 -28.63
C GLY A 290 -0.14 -13.57 -27.77
N ASP A 291 0.62 -14.48 -28.39
CA ASP A 291 1.52 -15.50 -27.80
C ASP A 291 2.66 -14.95 -26.90
N GLY A 292 2.30 -14.30 -25.80
CA GLY A 292 3.22 -13.79 -24.79
C GLY A 292 2.69 -14.08 -23.39
N SER A 293 2.86 -15.32 -22.92
CA SER A 293 2.45 -15.82 -21.61
C SER A 293 3.29 -15.30 -20.43
N GLY A 294 3.69 -14.02 -20.45
CA GLY A 294 4.54 -13.44 -19.40
C GLY A 294 3.72 -12.59 -18.44
N VAL A 295 3.76 -12.92 -17.14
CA VAL A 295 3.49 -11.92 -16.10
C VAL A 295 4.85 -11.40 -15.64
N MET A 296 5.01 -10.08 -15.53
CA MET A 296 6.25 -9.51 -15.00
C MET A 296 6.43 -9.83 -13.50
N PRO A 297 7.67 -10.04 -13.03
CA PRO A 297 7.93 -10.27 -11.61
C PRO A 297 7.58 -9.04 -10.78
N THR A 298 7.50 -9.26 -9.46
CA THR A 298 7.47 -8.16 -8.48
C THR A 298 8.76 -7.37 -8.58
N ARG A 299 8.66 -6.05 -8.76
CA ARG A 299 9.84 -5.22 -9.05
C ARG A 299 9.62 -3.75 -8.69
N ILE A 300 10.74 -3.02 -8.63
CA ILE A 300 10.78 -1.57 -8.66
C ILE A 300 11.17 -1.12 -10.07
N ALA A 301 10.53 -0.07 -10.57
CA ALA A 301 10.94 0.61 -11.79
C ALA A 301 11.11 2.12 -11.52
N VAL A 302 12.21 2.67 -12.02
CA VAL A 302 12.53 4.09 -11.92
C VAL A 302 12.16 4.77 -13.24
N PHE A 303 11.28 5.76 -13.17
CA PHE A 303 10.84 6.55 -14.32
C PHE A 303 11.29 8.00 -14.19
N ASP A 304 11.77 8.59 -15.28
CA ASP A 304 11.90 10.03 -15.46
C ASP A 304 10.60 10.55 -16.06
N LEU A 305 9.77 11.21 -15.26
CA LEU A 305 8.43 11.66 -15.69
C LEU A 305 8.47 12.92 -16.55
N LYS A 306 9.59 13.65 -16.55
CA LYS A 306 9.78 14.82 -17.42
C LYS A 306 10.19 14.40 -18.82
N ARG A 307 11.13 13.47 -18.93
CA ARG A 307 11.58 12.90 -20.21
C ARG A 307 10.70 11.75 -20.71
N LEU A 308 9.74 11.31 -19.89
CA LEU A 308 8.85 10.18 -20.19
C LEU A 308 9.64 8.93 -20.56
N LYS A 309 10.57 8.54 -19.68
CA LYS A 309 11.49 7.43 -19.92
C LYS A 309 11.56 6.48 -18.73
N LEU A 310 11.52 5.17 -19.00
CA LEU A 310 11.95 4.15 -18.04
C LEU A 310 13.48 4.16 -17.93
N CYS A 311 14.00 4.42 -16.73
CA CYS A 311 15.43 4.55 -16.47
C CYS A 311 16.08 3.22 -16.07
N ARG A 312 15.47 2.49 -15.12
CA ARG A 312 16.01 1.25 -14.55
C ARG A 312 14.92 0.41 -13.91
N GLU A 313 15.12 -0.89 -13.83
CA GLU A 313 14.24 -1.82 -13.12
C GLU A 313 15.06 -2.74 -12.22
N TYR A 314 14.46 -3.18 -11.12
CA TYR A 314 15.06 -4.11 -10.13
C TYR A 314 14.05 -5.20 -9.80
N ASP A 315 14.36 -6.44 -10.16
CA ASP A 315 13.58 -7.61 -9.74
C ASP A 315 13.85 -7.91 -8.27
N VAL A 316 12.78 -7.88 -7.46
CA VAL A 316 12.88 -8.06 -6.00
C VAL A 316 12.40 -9.43 -5.52
N GLU A 317 11.96 -10.30 -6.43
CA GLU A 317 11.56 -11.67 -6.08
C GLU A 317 12.77 -12.52 -5.65
N SER A 318 13.99 -12.14 -6.06
CA SER A 318 15.24 -12.73 -5.58
C SER A 318 15.44 -12.60 -4.06
N ALA A 319 14.85 -11.55 -3.45
CA ALA A 319 14.79 -11.35 -2.00
C ALA A 319 13.48 -11.87 -1.37
N ASN A 320 12.72 -12.69 -2.11
CA ASN A 320 11.41 -13.23 -1.73
C ASN A 320 10.30 -12.18 -1.51
N LEU A 321 10.48 -10.94 -1.97
CA LEU A 321 9.45 -9.92 -1.89
C LEU A 321 8.45 -10.08 -3.04
N ASN A 322 7.27 -10.62 -2.77
CA ASN A 322 6.26 -10.94 -3.79
C ASN A 322 5.10 -9.94 -3.85
N ALA A 323 5.12 -8.94 -2.99
CA ALA A 323 4.33 -7.73 -3.13
C ALA A 323 5.02 -6.56 -2.47
N ILE A 324 4.72 -5.37 -3.00
CA ILE A 324 5.21 -4.08 -2.54
C ILE A 324 4.00 -3.21 -2.28
N PHE A 325 3.96 -2.50 -1.17
CA PHE A 325 2.88 -1.58 -0.80
C PHE A 325 3.36 -0.15 -0.55
N SER A 326 4.62 0.05 -0.16
CA SER A 326 5.23 1.36 -0.05
C SER A 326 6.75 1.28 -0.22
N ILE A 327 7.36 2.43 -0.52
CA ILE A 327 8.78 2.59 -0.81
C ILE A 327 9.27 3.80 -0.01
N HIS A 328 10.39 3.65 0.71
CA HIS A 328 10.89 4.68 1.61
C HIS A 328 12.40 4.88 1.45
N ASP A 329 12.84 6.12 1.52
CA ASP A 329 14.24 6.46 1.77
C ASP A 329 14.40 6.78 3.26
N LEU A 330 15.40 6.19 3.91
CA LEU A 330 15.68 6.38 5.33
C LEU A 330 16.80 7.41 5.59
N ASN A 331 17.35 8.03 4.55
CA ASN A 331 18.35 9.08 4.68
C ASN A 331 17.75 10.49 4.56
N GLN A 332 16.47 10.57 4.16
CA GLN A 332 15.70 11.82 4.07
C GLN A 332 14.90 12.13 5.34
#